data_AF-A0A3L6J9J4-F1
#
_entry.id   AF-A0A3L6J9J4-F1
#
_cell.length_a   1.000
_cell.length_b   1.000
_cell.length_c   1.000
_cell.angle_alpha   90.00
_cell.angle_beta   90.00
_cell.angle_gamma   90.00
#
_symmetry.space_group_name_H-M   'P 1'
#
loop_
_entity.id
_entity.type
_entity.pdbx_description
1 polymer ?
#
loop_
_entity_poly.entity_id
_entity_poly.type
_entity_poly.pdbx_seq_one_letter_code
_entity_poly.pdbx_strand_id
1 'polypeptide(L)'
;MKEAVMYSKLKNGVRCNLCARRCVIQEGESGFCRVRTLRDGVLYSSVYGLIDGMAADPIEKKPLFHFAPGSRTFSISTSSCNFRCQFCLNYHSSQRETPVGERLEPADIVSLAKRYDCSGLSYTYTEPTIFMELAHDTAKIAHEEGMYNTFVTNGYMTTEAIDYIAPYLDAATVDFKGSGNKEFYKNYMSVPKVEPIFDALAHMKEKGVFVEITNLIIPEIGDHEDDTRAMASWIEENLGSLTPLHFTAFSPMYKMTHLPSTPASTLERHIKIAKDAGLVFVYSGNIPGHDYENTFCPSCGYKAVERWSVYMKKNNLREDGHCPKCGHDLNIAGAKWMGQGTGLLRF
;
A
#
# COMPACT_ATOMS: atom_id res chain seq x y z
N MET A 1 8.83 12.46 20.23
CA MET A 1 8.53 13.42 19.14
C MET A 1 9.81 13.60 18.34
N LYS A 2 9.70 13.82 17.03
CA LYS A 2 10.82 14.07 16.11
C LYS A 2 10.45 15.28 15.26
N GLU A 3 11.40 16.18 14.99
CA GLU A 3 11.16 17.26 14.04
C GLU A 3 10.74 16.68 12.69
N ALA A 4 9.66 17.22 12.12
CA ALA A 4 9.10 16.76 10.88
C ALA A 4 10.00 17.16 9.72
N VAL A 5 10.19 16.26 8.76
CA VAL A 5 10.78 16.60 7.48
C VAL A 5 9.73 17.26 6.59
N MET A 6 10.19 18.14 5.70
CA MET A 6 9.38 18.72 4.62
C MET A 6 8.22 19.62 5.09
N TYR A 7 8.55 20.83 5.54
CA TYR A 7 7.58 21.91 5.70
C TYR A 7 8.20 23.27 5.35
N SER A 8 7.36 24.22 4.98
CA SER A 8 7.76 25.61 4.69
C SER A 8 7.22 26.53 5.77
N LYS A 9 8.06 27.45 6.25
CA LYS A 9 7.61 28.51 7.16
C LYS A 9 6.70 29.48 6.42
N LEU A 10 5.62 29.90 7.06
CA LEU A 10 4.72 30.96 6.61
C LEU A 10 4.77 32.13 7.59
N LYS A 11 4.10 33.24 7.25
CA LYS A 11 3.97 34.39 8.15
C LYS A 11 3.30 33.99 9.48
N ASN A 12 2.25 33.17 9.39
CA ASN A 12 1.49 32.65 10.52
C ASN A 12 1.45 31.11 10.42
N GLY A 13 2.40 30.44 11.06
CA GLY A 13 2.48 28.98 11.09
C GLY A 13 3.35 28.37 9.99
N VAL A 14 3.04 27.13 9.61
CA VAL A 14 3.81 26.35 8.61
C VAL A 14 2.90 25.68 7.60
N ARG A 15 3.43 25.42 6.39
CA ARG A 15 2.81 24.51 5.41
C ARG A 15 3.52 23.16 5.46
N CYS A 16 2.81 22.12 5.86
CA CYS A 16 3.31 20.75 5.77
C CYS A 16 3.31 20.29 4.30
N ASN A 17 4.46 19.81 3.81
CA ASN A 17 4.66 19.40 2.42
C ASN A 17 4.74 17.87 2.24
N LEU A 18 4.35 17.12 3.27
CA LEU A 18 4.51 15.67 3.31
C LEU A 18 3.45 14.89 2.52
N CYS A 19 2.21 15.38 2.50
CA CYS A 19 1.11 14.75 1.76
C CYS A 19 0.32 15.81 0.99
N ALA A 20 -0.47 15.37 0.01
CA ALA A 20 -1.19 16.26 -0.90
C ALA A 20 -2.28 17.11 -0.23
N ARG A 21 -2.56 16.91 1.07
CA ARG A 21 -3.38 17.85 1.85
C ARG A 21 -2.75 19.23 2.00
N ARG A 22 -1.42 19.33 1.94
CA ARG A 22 -0.65 20.58 2.08
C ARG A 22 -1.15 21.47 3.24
N CYS A 23 -1.42 20.87 4.40
CA CYS A 23 -2.04 21.56 5.54
C CYS A 23 -1.23 22.79 5.94
N VAL A 24 -1.92 23.91 6.18
CA VAL A 24 -1.39 25.06 6.89
C VAL A 24 -1.72 24.87 8.37
N ILE A 25 -0.70 24.87 9.22
CA ILE A 25 -0.81 24.52 10.65
C ILE A 25 -0.33 25.71 11.47
N GLN A 26 -1.16 26.21 12.38
CA GLN A 26 -0.80 27.30 13.27
C GLN A 26 -0.21 26.79 14.59
N GLU A 27 0.38 27.69 15.37
CA GLU A 27 1.06 27.36 16.62
C GLU A 27 0.09 26.67 17.59
N GLY A 28 0.50 25.53 18.17
CA GLY A 28 -0.34 24.70 19.03
C GLY A 28 -1.35 23.80 18.31
N GLU A 29 -1.54 23.94 16.99
CA GLU A 29 -2.44 23.11 16.20
C GLU A 29 -1.75 21.86 15.64
N SER A 30 -2.58 20.96 15.10
CA SER A 30 -2.12 19.80 14.33
C SER A 30 -2.74 19.76 12.94
N GLY A 31 -2.02 19.20 11.97
CA GLY A 31 -2.54 18.93 10.64
C GLY A 31 -3.69 17.92 10.66
N PHE A 32 -4.34 17.73 9.51
CA PHE A 32 -5.50 16.83 9.39
C PHE A 32 -5.23 15.40 9.89
N CYS A 33 -3.99 14.92 9.74
CA CYS A 33 -3.58 13.60 10.24
C CYS A 33 -3.42 13.52 11.76
N ARG A 34 -3.58 14.62 12.50
CA ARG A 34 -3.50 14.73 13.98
C ARG A 34 -2.14 14.40 14.59
N VAL A 35 -1.16 13.97 13.80
CA VAL A 35 0.18 13.59 14.28
C VAL A 35 1.30 14.55 13.88
N ARG A 36 0.94 15.61 13.15
CA ARG A 36 1.85 16.68 12.73
C ARG A 36 1.48 17.95 13.49
N THR A 37 2.22 18.27 14.53
CA THR A 37 1.88 19.33 15.48
C THR A 37 2.93 20.43 15.44
N LEU A 38 2.50 21.69 15.32
CA LEU A 38 3.41 22.84 15.36
C LEU A 38 3.61 23.27 16.82
N ARG A 39 4.87 23.32 17.27
CA ARG A 39 5.27 23.80 18.60
C ARG A 39 6.54 24.63 18.50
N ASP A 40 6.52 25.80 19.11
CA ASP A 40 7.64 26.75 19.13
C ASP A 40 8.18 27.06 17.72
N GLY A 41 7.28 27.18 16.74
CA GLY A 41 7.64 27.41 15.34
C GLY A 41 8.29 26.22 14.60
N VAL A 42 8.33 25.04 15.22
CA VAL A 42 8.87 23.79 14.65
C VAL A 42 7.76 22.75 14.49
N LEU A 43 7.65 22.17 13.29
CA LEU A 43 6.67 21.10 13.06
C LEU A 43 7.25 19.78 13.57
N TYR A 44 6.50 19.05 14.38
CA TYR A 44 6.92 17.75 14.91
C TYR A 44 6.01 16.61 14.43
N SER A 45 6.60 15.44 14.23
CA SER A 45 5.91 14.16 14.23
C SER A 45 5.75 13.67 15.68
N SER A 46 4.51 13.48 16.12
CA SER A 46 4.20 12.97 17.46
C SER A 46 4.26 11.44 17.55
N VAL A 47 4.35 10.75 16.41
CA VAL A 47 4.33 9.28 16.30
C VAL A 47 5.68 8.63 15.99
N TYR A 48 6.77 9.41 15.92
CA TYR A 48 8.10 8.83 15.72
C TYR A 48 8.47 7.85 16.83
N GLY A 49 8.74 6.61 16.42
CA GLY A 49 9.04 5.47 17.29
C GLY A 49 7.85 4.98 18.12
N LEU A 50 6.61 5.39 17.82
CA LEU A 50 5.42 5.00 18.58
C LEU A 50 4.59 3.98 17.77
N ILE A 51 4.91 2.70 17.93
CA ILE A 51 4.34 1.60 17.14
C ILE A 51 3.04 1.11 17.78
N ASP A 52 1.93 1.16 17.04
CA ASP A 52 0.61 0.74 17.54
C ASP A 52 0.08 -0.53 16.89
N GLY A 53 0.79 -1.05 15.89
CA GLY A 53 0.53 -2.31 15.24
C GLY A 53 1.82 -2.90 14.69
N MET A 54 2.02 -4.19 14.91
CA MET A 54 3.12 -4.94 14.32
C MET A 54 2.70 -6.39 14.03
N ALA A 55 3.15 -6.95 12.91
CA ALA A 55 2.97 -8.37 12.62
C ALA A 55 3.98 -8.86 11.58
N ALA A 56 4.41 -10.12 11.71
CA ALA A 56 5.13 -10.81 10.64
C ALA A 56 4.14 -11.54 9.73
N ASP A 57 3.87 -10.96 8.56
CA ASP A 57 2.85 -11.43 7.60
C ASP A 57 3.52 -11.93 6.29
N PRO A 58 2.86 -12.79 5.50
CA PRO A 58 3.24 -13.02 4.11
C PRO A 58 3.17 -11.74 3.28
N ILE A 59 4.06 -11.59 2.30
CA ILE A 59 4.08 -10.42 1.41
C ILE A 59 2.78 -10.28 0.60
N GLU A 60 2.12 -11.40 0.31
CA GLU A 60 0.82 -11.45 -0.37
C GLU A 60 -0.29 -10.73 0.42
N LYS A 61 -0.16 -10.60 1.75
CA LYS A 61 -1.09 -9.82 2.59
C LYS A 61 -0.88 -8.30 2.45
N LYS A 62 0.21 -7.85 1.81
CA LYS A 62 0.49 -6.45 1.47
C LYS A 62 0.10 -6.12 0.02
N PRO A 63 -0.90 -6.84 -0.50
CA PRO A 63 -1.18 -7.09 -1.93
C PRO A 63 0.00 -6.93 -2.90
N LEU A 64 1.16 -7.49 -2.55
CA LEU A 64 2.33 -7.53 -3.42
C LEU A 64 2.47 -8.97 -3.94
N PHE A 65 1.84 -9.26 -5.08
CA PHE A 65 1.87 -10.60 -5.68
C PHE A 65 3.07 -10.80 -6.60
N HIS A 66 3.63 -9.71 -7.11
CA HIS A 66 4.73 -9.68 -8.08
C HIS A 66 6.01 -9.14 -7.47
N PHE A 67 5.99 -8.61 -6.24
CA PHE A 67 7.20 -8.29 -5.49
C PHE A 67 7.52 -9.34 -4.42
N ALA A 68 8.71 -9.94 -4.52
CA ALA A 68 9.24 -10.93 -3.57
C ALA A 68 8.23 -12.05 -3.16
N PRO A 69 7.45 -12.63 -4.09
CA PRO A 69 6.39 -13.59 -3.76
C PRO A 69 6.89 -14.73 -2.88
N GLY A 70 6.08 -15.10 -1.87
CA GLY A 70 6.40 -16.13 -0.89
C GLY A 70 7.30 -15.70 0.26
N SER A 71 7.79 -14.46 0.24
CA SER A 71 8.57 -13.91 1.35
C SER A 71 7.69 -13.49 2.52
N ARG A 72 8.31 -13.25 3.67
CA ARG A 72 7.67 -12.70 4.86
C ARG A 72 8.17 -11.28 5.12
N THR A 73 7.27 -10.42 5.55
CA THR A 73 7.56 -9.01 5.85
C THR A 73 7.15 -8.66 7.28
N PHE A 74 7.99 -7.90 7.96
CA PHE A 74 7.67 -7.34 9.26
C PHE A 74 6.90 -6.04 9.08
N SER A 75 5.61 -6.11 9.33
CA SER A 75 4.69 -5.00 9.16
C SER A 75 4.65 -4.13 10.40
N ILE A 76 4.65 -2.81 10.23
CA ILE A 76 4.49 -1.84 11.32
C ILE A 76 3.50 -0.73 10.95
N SER A 77 2.90 -0.13 11.98
CA SER A 77 2.07 1.06 11.85
C SER A 77 2.26 2.02 13.03
N THR A 78 1.75 3.23 12.84
CA THR A 78 1.55 4.20 13.92
C THR A 78 0.11 4.73 13.88
N SER A 79 -0.29 5.41 14.96
CA SER A 79 -1.66 5.91 15.11
C SER A 79 -2.04 7.01 14.13
N SER A 80 -3.34 7.08 13.85
CA SER A 80 -3.99 8.03 12.95
C SER A 80 -3.72 7.78 11.47
N CYS A 81 -4.26 8.63 10.59
CA CYS A 81 -4.13 8.52 9.14
C CYS A 81 -4.38 9.89 8.51
N ASN A 82 -3.92 10.13 7.28
CA ASN A 82 -4.31 11.32 6.53
C ASN A 82 -5.67 11.16 5.81
N PHE A 83 -6.34 10.01 5.81
CA PHE A 83 -7.70 9.82 5.29
C PHE A 83 -8.73 9.55 6.41
N ARG A 84 -10.03 9.70 6.14
CA ARG A 84 -11.15 9.43 7.07
C ARG A 84 -12.15 8.44 6.48
N CYS A 85 -11.65 7.31 5.97
CA CYS A 85 -12.47 6.28 5.35
C CYS A 85 -13.53 5.75 6.33
N GLN A 86 -14.81 5.84 5.96
CA GLN A 86 -15.94 5.37 6.76
C GLN A 86 -16.07 3.84 6.83
N PHE A 87 -15.28 3.13 6.04
CA PHE A 87 -15.23 1.66 5.92
C PHE A 87 -13.86 1.07 6.34
N CYS A 88 -13.00 1.85 7.01
CA CYS A 88 -11.64 1.41 7.35
C CYS A 88 -11.65 0.16 8.26
N LEU A 89 -10.94 -0.90 7.86
CA LEU A 89 -10.75 -2.10 8.69
C LEU A 89 -9.89 -1.82 9.93
N ASN A 90 -8.97 -0.86 9.84
CA ASN A 90 -8.06 -0.47 10.92
C ASN A 90 -8.53 0.80 11.66
N TYR A 91 -9.84 1.07 11.69
CA TYR A 91 -10.38 2.33 12.20
C TYR A 91 -9.95 2.65 13.65
N HIS A 92 -9.75 1.63 14.48
CA HIS A 92 -9.30 1.75 15.88
C HIS A 92 -7.88 2.34 16.02
N SER A 93 -7.05 2.23 14.98
CA SER A 93 -5.73 2.85 14.90
C SER A 93 -5.78 4.10 14.01
N SER A 94 -6.32 3.97 12.79
CA SER A 94 -6.27 5.01 11.77
C SER A 94 -7.13 6.24 12.06
N GLN A 95 -8.16 6.13 12.90
CA GLN A 95 -9.07 7.23 13.26
C GLN A 95 -8.75 7.82 14.64
N ARG A 96 -7.69 7.32 15.28
CA ARG A 96 -7.32 7.72 16.64
C ARG A 96 -6.94 9.20 16.69
N GLU A 97 -7.41 9.86 17.74
CA GLU A 97 -7.12 11.27 18.01
C GLU A 97 -5.85 11.46 18.82
N THR A 98 -5.71 10.66 19.89
CA THR A 98 -4.54 10.66 20.75
C THR A 98 -3.64 9.48 20.41
N PRO A 99 -2.45 9.70 19.83
CA PRO A 99 -1.54 8.62 19.47
C PRO A 99 -1.18 7.73 20.68
N VAL A 100 -1.10 6.43 20.44
CA VAL A 100 -0.62 5.43 21.41
C VAL A 100 0.37 4.52 20.72
N GLY A 101 1.10 3.73 21.50
CA GLY A 101 1.96 2.68 20.97
C GLY A 101 3.09 2.33 21.91
N GLU A 102 3.81 1.27 21.56
CA GLU A 102 5.06 0.89 22.17
C GLU A 102 6.20 1.72 21.57
N ARG A 103 7.13 2.16 22.43
CA ARG A 103 8.29 2.93 21.96
C ARG A 103 9.36 1.97 21.43
N LEU A 104 9.64 2.04 20.13
CA LEU A 104 10.70 1.29 19.47
C LEU A 104 11.54 2.22 18.62
N GLU A 105 12.86 2.10 18.72
CA GLU A 105 13.77 2.83 17.83
C GLU A 105 13.90 2.08 16.50
N PRO A 106 14.25 2.77 15.39
CA PRO A 106 14.42 2.13 14.07
C PRO A 106 15.26 0.85 14.07
N ALA A 107 16.36 0.81 14.83
CA ALA A 107 17.21 -0.37 14.95
C ALA A 107 16.54 -1.55 15.67
N ASP A 108 15.67 -1.28 16.66
CA ASP A 108 14.90 -2.31 17.36
C ASP A 108 13.89 -2.98 16.42
N ILE A 109 13.27 -2.18 15.53
CA ILE A 109 12.32 -2.66 14.53
C ILE A 109 13.01 -3.59 13.53
N VAL A 110 14.18 -3.21 13.00
CA VAL A 110 14.96 -4.08 12.10
C VAL A 110 15.41 -5.35 12.83
N SER A 111 15.83 -5.22 14.09
CA SER A 111 16.19 -6.38 14.93
C SER A 111 15.02 -7.33 15.14
N LEU A 112 13.81 -6.80 15.37
CA LEU A 112 12.58 -7.60 15.43
C LEU A 112 12.31 -8.30 14.10
N ALA A 113 12.40 -7.61 12.97
CA ALA A 113 12.17 -8.19 11.66
C ALA A 113 13.08 -9.41 11.40
N LYS A 114 14.38 -9.30 11.76
CA LYS A 114 15.33 -10.42 11.72
C LYS A 114 14.93 -11.56 12.68
N ARG A 115 14.55 -11.24 13.92
CA ARG A 115 14.10 -12.26 14.91
C ARG A 115 12.88 -13.04 14.44
N TYR A 116 11.98 -12.40 13.68
CA TYR A 116 10.79 -13.04 13.12
C TYR A 116 11.02 -13.72 11.76
N ASP A 117 12.27 -13.79 11.28
CA ASP A 117 12.63 -14.39 9.99
C ASP A 117 11.87 -13.74 8.83
N CYS A 118 11.83 -12.40 8.82
CA CYS A 118 11.29 -11.61 7.74
C CYS A 118 12.42 -11.17 6.80
N SER A 119 12.15 -11.20 5.50
CA SER A 119 13.06 -10.77 4.43
C SER A 119 13.04 -9.25 4.23
N GLY A 120 12.06 -8.56 4.81
CA GLY A 120 11.87 -7.12 4.68
C GLY A 120 10.90 -6.52 5.69
N LEU A 121 10.62 -5.24 5.52
CA LEU A 121 9.65 -4.49 6.30
C LEU A 121 8.53 -3.92 5.44
N SER A 122 7.34 -3.81 6.02
CA SER A 122 6.20 -3.16 5.39
C SER A 122 5.60 -2.09 6.29
N TYR A 123 5.51 -0.88 5.78
CA TYR A 123 4.93 0.26 6.49
C TYR A 123 3.46 0.38 6.06
N THR A 124 2.53 0.06 6.96
CA THR A 124 1.15 -0.33 6.60
C THR A 124 0.13 -0.04 7.72
N TYR A 125 -1.05 -0.68 7.65
CA TYR A 125 -2.26 -0.60 8.48
C TYR A 125 -2.94 0.76 8.58
N THR A 126 -2.17 1.84 8.69
CA THR A 126 -2.67 3.21 8.66
C THR A 126 -2.25 3.95 7.40
N GLU A 127 -1.22 4.78 7.47
CA GLU A 127 -0.66 5.46 6.31
C GLU A 127 0.83 5.78 6.53
N PRO A 128 1.77 5.13 5.83
CA PRO A 128 3.20 5.36 6.02
C PRO A 128 3.64 6.81 5.82
N THR A 129 2.97 7.56 4.94
CA THR A 129 3.26 8.97 4.70
C THR A 129 3.26 9.78 5.99
N ILE A 130 2.34 9.52 6.94
CA ILE A 130 2.22 10.36 8.14
C ILE A 130 3.30 10.09 9.18
N PHE A 131 4.07 9.00 9.06
CA PHE A 131 5.20 8.65 9.92
C PHE A 131 6.51 8.49 9.12
N MET A 132 6.65 9.25 8.03
CA MET A 132 7.76 9.17 7.08
C MET A 132 9.16 9.18 7.69
N GLU A 133 9.42 9.96 8.75
CA GLU A 133 10.74 10.00 9.39
C GLU A 133 11.09 8.64 10.01
N LEU A 134 10.13 7.99 10.67
CA LEU A 134 10.32 6.66 11.22
C LEU A 134 10.51 5.64 10.09
N ALA A 135 9.70 5.73 9.05
CA ALA A 135 9.80 4.84 7.90
C ALA A 135 11.15 4.95 7.20
N HIS A 136 11.63 6.17 6.95
CA HIS A 136 12.92 6.43 6.33
C HIS A 136 14.09 5.93 7.18
N ASP A 137 14.14 6.30 8.46
CA ASP A 137 15.25 5.92 9.34
C ASP A 137 15.31 4.39 9.51
N THR A 138 14.15 3.72 9.56
CA THR A 138 14.07 2.25 9.62
C THR A 138 14.47 1.62 8.28
N ALA A 139 13.99 2.17 7.17
CA ALA A 139 14.24 1.64 5.83
C ALA A 139 15.71 1.69 5.45
N LYS A 140 16.39 2.77 5.84
CA LYS A 140 17.84 2.91 5.65
C LYS A 140 18.61 1.78 6.35
N ILE A 141 18.32 1.55 7.64
CA ILE A 141 18.99 0.48 8.42
C ILE A 141 18.66 -0.90 7.82
N ALA A 142 17.42 -1.11 7.40
CA ALA A 142 17.01 -2.37 6.77
C ALA A 142 17.77 -2.65 5.47
N HIS A 143 17.97 -1.63 4.62
CA HIS A 143 18.75 -1.73 3.39
C HIS A 143 20.21 -2.09 3.66
N GLU A 144 20.84 -1.45 4.65
CA GLU A 144 22.20 -1.75 5.10
C GLU A 144 22.35 -3.22 5.53
N GLU A 145 21.25 -3.86 5.94
CA GLU A 145 21.15 -5.25 6.38
C GLU A 145 20.62 -6.21 5.30
N GLY A 146 20.46 -5.74 4.05
CA GLY A 146 20.02 -6.55 2.91
C GLY A 146 18.52 -6.87 2.87
N MET A 147 17.72 -6.21 3.71
CA MET A 147 16.27 -6.37 3.78
C MET A 147 15.56 -5.39 2.85
N TYR A 148 14.45 -5.82 2.24
CA TYR A 148 13.61 -4.90 1.44
C TYR A 148 12.71 -4.02 2.30
N ASN A 149 12.19 -2.96 1.71
CA ASN A 149 11.17 -2.10 2.31
C ASN A 149 9.99 -1.92 1.35
N THR A 150 8.78 -2.03 1.89
CA THR A 150 7.56 -1.78 1.12
C THR A 150 6.56 -0.88 1.82
N PHE A 151 5.81 -0.09 1.04
CA PHE A 151 4.71 0.72 1.55
C PHE A 151 3.37 0.09 1.15
N VAL A 152 2.41 0.09 2.07
CA VAL A 152 0.99 -0.08 1.71
C VAL A 152 0.31 1.23 2.06
N THR A 153 -0.03 1.99 1.03
CA THR A 153 -0.33 3.42 1.15
C THR A 153 -1.53 3.81 0.33
N ASN A 154 -2.28 4.80 0.79
CA ASN A 154 -3.32 5.44 -0.02
C ASN A 154 -2.77 6.33 -1.16
N GLY A 155 -1.44 6.45 -1.28
CA GLY A 155 -0.79 7.16 -2.38
C GLY A 155 -0.92 8.68 -2.31
N TYR A 156 -1.43 9.26 -1.22
CA TYR A 156 -1.61 10.71 -1.09
C TYR A 156 -0.33 11.49 -0.75
N MET A 157 0.82 10.92 -1.12
CA MET A 157 2.14 11.52 -0.94
C MET A 157 2.36 12.67 -1.91
N THR A 158 3.26 13.57 -1.55
CA THR A 158 3.80 14.55 -2.49
C THR A 158 5.02 13.96 -3.20
N THR A 159 5.43 14.56 -4.33
CA THR A 159 6.65 14.12 -5.03
C THR A 159 7.89 14.28 -4.15
N GLU A 160 7.95 15.36 -3.36
CA GLU A 160 9.04 15.58 -2.38
C GLU A 160 9.11 14.46 -1.34
N ALA A 161 7.96 13.94 -0.89
CA ALA A 161 7.91 12.84 0.06
C ALA A 161 8.34 11.51 -0.55
N ILE A 162 8.03 11.28 -1.83
CA ILE A 162 8.50 10.11 -2.58
C ILE A 162 10.01 10.21 -2.81
N ASP A 163 10.53 11.36 -3.24
CA ASP A 163 11.97 11.62 -3.40
C ASP A 163 12.75 11.30 -2.12
N TYR A 164 12.19 11.68 -0.97
CA TYR A 164 12.82 11.46 0.32
C TYR A 164 12.98 9.97 0.67
N ILE A 165 12.00 9.11 0.35
CA ILE A 165 12.01 7.69 0.72
C ILE A 165 12.50 6.76 -0.39
N ALA A 166 12.42 7.18 -1.66
CA ALA A 166 12.73 6.38 -2.83
C ALA A 166 14.09 5.66 -2.79
N PRO A 167 15.19 6.25 -2.25
CA PRO A 167 16.47 5.54 -2.17
C PRO A 167 16.43 4.24 -1.35
N TYR A 168 15.43 4.07 -0.49
CA TYR A 168 15.29 2.92 0.40
C TYR A 168 13.95 2.19 0.25
N LEU A 169 13.11 2.56 -0.71
CA LEU A 169 11.79 1.96 -0.93
C LEU A 169 11.81 1.06 -2.17
N ASP A 170 11.71 -0.24 -1.97
CA ASP A 170 11.81 -1.21 -3.08
C ASP A 170 10.46 -1.40 -3.79
N ALA A 171 9.35 -1.36 -3.04
CA ALA A 171 8.02 -1.50 -3.60
C ALA A 171 6.93 -0.72 -2.85
N ALA A 172 5.83 -0.43 -3.52
CA ALA A 172 4.64 0.13 -2.91
C ALA A 172 3.37 -0.49 -3.50
N THR A 173 2.41 -0.75 -2.62
CA THR A 173 1.02 -0.98 -3.01
C THR A 173 0.23 0.29 -2.80
N VAL A 174 -0.35 0.83 -3.86
CA VAL A 174 -1.17 2.04 -3.82
C VAL A 174 -2.65 1.71 -3.86
N ASP A 175 -3.37 2.22 -2.86
CA ASP A 175 -4.67 1.73 -2.45
C ASP A 175 -5.83 2.64 -2.94
N PHE A 176 -6.33 2.43 -4.15
CA PHE A 176 -7.58 3.04 -4.59
C PHE A 176 -8.80 2.42 -3.90
N LYS A 177 -9.88 3.20 -3.84
CA LYS A 177 -11.20 2.81 -3.33
C LYS A 177 -12.25 3.38 -4.28
N GLY A 178 -13.21 2.59 -4.75
CA GLY A 178 -14.21 3.07 -5.72
C GLY A 178 -13.59 3.61 -7.01
N SER A 179 -12.50 2.99 -7.49
CA SER A 179 -11.84 3.31 -8.77
C SER A 179 -11.42 4.79 -8.95
N GLY A 180 -11.13 5.49 -7.85
CA GLY A 180 -10.73 6.90 -7.95
C GLY A 180 -11.89 7.89 -8.14
N ASN A 181 -13.15 7.47 -7.93
CA ASN A 181 -14.31 8.33 -8.09
C ASN A 181 -14.26 9.54 -7.11
N LYS A 182 -14.28 10.76 -7.65
CA LYS A 182 -14.06 12.00 -6.88
C LYS A 182 -15.11 12.21 -5.78
N GLU A 183 -16.39 11.95 -6.09
CA GLU A 183 -17.47 12.10 -5.12
C GLU A 183 -17.41 11.03 -4.04
N PHE A 184 -17.07 9.79 -4.40
CA PHE A 184 -16.83 8.73 -3.43
C PHE A 184 -15.72 9.12 -2.42
N TYR A 185 -14.58 9.57 -2.93
CA TYR A 185 -13.43 9.99 -2.10
C TYR A 185 -13.78 11.16 -1.17
N LYS A 186 -14.53 12.14 -1.68
CA LYS A 186 -14.97 13.30 -0.90
C LYS A 186 -15.96 12.90 0.19
N ASN A 187 -16.99 12.13 -0.16
CA ASN A 187 -18.13 11.85 0.71
C ASN A 187 -17.81 10.79 1.78
N TYR A 188 -17.02 9.76 1.42
CA TYR A 188 -16.78 8.63 2.31
C TYR A 188 -15.37 8.57 2.91
N MET A 189 -14.43 9.41 2.45
CA MET A 189 -13.03 9.37 2.89
C MET A 189 -12.46 10.74 3.28
N SER A 190 -13.22 11.83 3.07
CA SER A 190 -12.79 13.22 3.29
C SER A 190 -11.53 13.59 2.52
N VAL A 191 -11.41 13.12 1.28
CA VAL A 191 -10.30 13.39 0.38
C VAL A 191 -10.74 14.42 -0.66
N PRO A 192 -10.11 15.60 -0.72
CA PRO A 192 -10.62 16.70 -1.54
C PRO A 192 -10.33 16.55 -3.03
N LYS A 193 -9.29 15.81 -3.41
CA LYS A 193 -8.81 15.61 -4.78
C LYS A 193 -8.20 14.22 -4.91
N VAL A 194 -8.42 13.54 -6.03
CA VAL A 194 -7.91 12.18 -6.27
C VAL A 194 -6.65 12.21 -7.15
N GLU A 195 -6.52 13.23 -8.00
CA GLU A 195 -5.41 13.46 -8.92
C GLU A 195 -4.02 13.28 -8.28
N PRO A 196 -3.75 13.73 -7.04
CA PRO A 196 -2.44 13.51 -6.43
C PRO A 196 -2.01 12.05 -6.28
N ILE A 197 -2.95 11.11 -6.22
CA ILE A 197 -2.64 9.66 -6.14
C ILE A 197 -2.04 9.18 -7.47
N PHE A 198 -2.56 9.69 -8.58
CA PHE A 198 -2.06 9.41 -9.92
C PHE A 198 -0.67 10.04 -10.14
N ASP A 199 -0.48 11.28 -9.68
CA ASP A 199 0.83 11.94 -9.71
C ASP A 199 1.88 11.15 -8.91
N ALA A 200 1.51 10.68 -7.71
CA ALA A 200 2.37 9.86 -6.86
C ALA A 200 2.76 8.54 -7.54
N LEU A 201 1.83 7.86 -8.20
CA LEU A 201 2.09 6.62 -8.94
C LEU A 201 3.09 6.82 -10.08
N ALA A 202 2.88 7.85 -10.90
CA ALA A 202 3.77 8.18 -12.01
C ALA A 202 5.19 8.48 -11.48
N HIS A 203 5.28 9.21 -10.38
CA HIS A 203 6.57 9.58 -9.79
C HIS A 203 7.27 8.40 -9.08
N MET A 204 6.53 7.50 -8.41
CA MET A 204 7.11 6.26 -7.87
C MET A 204 7.76 5.42 -8.98
N LYS A 205 7.07 5.27 -10.12
CA LYS A 205 7.62 4.59 -11.29
C LYS A 205 8.86 5.29 -11.84
N GLU A 206 8.82 6.62 -11.95
CA GLU A 206 9.99 7.43 -12.36
C GLU A 206 11.21 7.19 -11.45
N LYS A 207 10.98 7.03 -10.14
CA LYS A 207 12.02 6.77 -9.14
C LYS A 207 12.44 5.29 -9.04
N GLY A 208 11.85 4.41 -9.86
CA GLY A 208 12.18 2.98 -9.87
C GLY A 208 11.60 2.18 -8.72
N VAL A 209 10.62 2.72 -7.97
CA VAL A 209 9.88 1.96 -6.96
C VAL A 209 8.94 1.01 -7.69
N PHE A 210 8.96 -0.29 -7.36
CA PHE A 210 8.03 -1.25 -7.95
C PHE A 210 6.61 -1.01 -7.41
N VAL A 211 5.61 -0.93 -8.29
CA VAL A 211 4.25 -0.55 -7.89
C VAL A 211 3.26 -1.65 -8.24
N GLU A 212 2.44 -2.02 -7.26
CA GLU A 212 1.17 -2.70 -7.48
C GLU A 212 0.01 -1.81 -7.02
N ILE A 213 -1.17 -2.01 -7.59
CA ILE A 213 -2.33 -1.17 -7.31
C ILE A 213 -3.43 -2.05 -6.74
N THR A 214 -4.06 -1.61 -5.65
CA THR A 214 -5.31 -2.20 -5.18
C THR A 214 -6.46 -1.26 -5.41
N ASN A 215 -7.65 -1.82 -5.58
CA ASN A 215 -8.89 -1.10 -5.67
C ASN A 215 -9.98 -1.82 -4.88
N LEU A 216 -10.48 -1.18 -3.81
CA LEU A 216 -11.63 -1.70 -3.07
C LEU A 216 -12.91 -1.34 -3.81
N ILE A 217 -13.69 -2.35 -4.17
CA ILE A 217 -15.01 -2.16 -4.76
C ILE A 217 -16.05 -2.28 -3.65
N ILE A 218 -16.86 -1.23 -3.44
CA ILE A 218 -17.96 -1.24 -2.49
C ILE A 218 -19.28 -1.24 -3.27
N PRO A 219 -20.18 -2.22 -3.06
CA PRO A 219 -21.46 -2.25 -3.77
C PRO A 219 -22.27 -0.97 -3.55
N GLU A 220 -23.09 -0.62 -4.54
CA GLU A 220 -24.06 0.50 -4.53
C GLU A 220 -23.43 1.90 -4.61
N ILE A 221 -22.21 2.09 -4.11
CA ILE A 221 -21.57 3.41 -3.99
C ILE A 221 -20.19 3.51 -4.64
N GLY A 222 -19.55 2.39 -4.97
CA GLY A 222 -18.16 2.34 -5.43
C GLY A 222 -17.88 1.21 -6.40
N ASP A 223 -18.90 0.64 -7.04
CA ASP A 223 -18.83 -0.43 -8.05
C ASP A 223 -19.18 0.08 -9.45
N HIS A 224 -18.85 1.33 -9.75
CA HIS A 224 -19.08 1.95 -11.05
C HIS A 224 -18.07 1.45 -12.10
N GLU A 225 -18.60 0.90 -13.20
CA GLU A 225 -17.81 0.29 -14.28
C GLU A 225 -17.02 1.34 -15.09
N ASP A 226 -17.60 2.52 -15.32
CA ASP A 226 -16.95 3.59 -16.09
C ASP A 226 -15.73 4.16 -15.37
N ASP A 227 -15.80 4.35 -14.05
CA ASP A 227 -14.66 4.76 -13.24
C ASP A 227 -13.54 3.71 -13.30
N THR A 228 -13.92 2.43 -13.30
CA THR A 228 -12.97 1.32 -13.41
C THR A 228 -12.26 1.30 -14.75
N ARG A 229 -13.00 1.55 -15.84
CA ARG A 229 -12.44 1.64 -17.18
C ARG A 229 -11.45 2.79 -17.29
N ALA A 230 -11.83 3.97 -16.79
CA ALA A 230 -10.97 5.15 -16.80
C ALA A 230 -9.67 4.92 -16.00
N MET A 231 -9.78 4.35 -14.79
CA MET A 231 -8.63 4.01 -13.96
C MET A 231 -7.73 2.97 -14.63
N ALA A 232 -8.31 1.90 -15.19
CA ALA A 232 -7.54 0.83 -15.83
C ALA A 232 -6.81 1.31 -17.10
N SER A 233 -7.47 2.11 -17.95
CA SER A 233 -6.82 2.72 -19.12
C SER A 233 -5.69 3.64 -18.70
N TRP A 234 -5.87 4.47 -17.66
CA TRP A 234 -4.79 5.31 -17.16
C TRP A 234 -3.59 4.50 -16.67
N ILE A 235 -3.82 3.40 -15.94
CA ILE A 235 -2.75 2.51 -15.47
C ILE A 235 -2.01 1.89 -16.65
N GLU A 236 -2.72 1.39 -17.65
CA GLU A 236 -2.10 0.79 -18.84
C GLU A 236 -1.24 1.82 -19.58
N GLU A 237 -1.78 3.02 -19.84
CA GLU A 237 -1.12 4.09 -20.59
C GLU A 237 0.12 4.67 -19.87
N ASN A 238 0.06 4.82 -18.54
CA ASN A 238 1.09 5.55 -17.78
C ASN A 238 2.05 4.61 -17.03
N LEU A 239 1.55 3.49 -16.53
CA LEU A 239 2.34 2.52 -15.76
C LEU A 239 2.69 1.27 -16.57
N GLY A 240 1.93 0.94 -17.61
CA GLY A 240 2.19 -0.16 -18.53
C GLY A 240 1.31 -1.37 -18.25
N SER A 241 1.04 -2.16 -19.29
CA SER A 241 0.14 -3.33 -19.27
C SER A 241 0.51 -4.44 -18.28
N LEU A 242 1.77 -4.52 -17.86
CA LEU A 242 2.25 -5.50 -16.88
C LEU A 242 2.10 -5.02 -15.42
N THR A 243 1.59 -3.81 -15.18
CA THR A 243 1.35 -3.31 -13.81
C THR A 243 0.26 -4.13 -13.13
N PRO A 244 0.54 -4.78 -11.99
CA PRO A 244 -0.47 -5.57 -11.28
C PRO A 244 -1.59 -4.71 -10.71
N LEU A 245 -2.84 -5.10 -10.98
CA LEU A 245 -4.04 -4.47 -10.44
C LEU A 245 -4.90 -5.49 -9.68
N HIS A 246 -5.19 -5.19 -8.41
CA HIS A 246 -5.98 -6.03 -7.53
C HIS A 246 -7.34 -5.41 -7.27
N PHE A 247 -8.42 -6.12 -7.58
CA PHE A 247 -9.75 -5.75 -7.13
C PHE A 247 -10.08 -6.51 -5.85
N THR A 248 -10.41 -5.78 -4.79
CA THR A 248 -10.64 -6.34 -3.45
C THR A 248 -12.10 -6.23 -3.06
N ALA A 249 -12.63 -7.30 -2.46
CA ALA A 249 -13.99 -7.29 -1.92
C ALA A 249 -14.07 -6.48 -0.62
N PHE A 250 -15.11 -5.67 -0.52
CA PHE A 250 -15.50 -4.97 0.69
C PHE A 250 -16.17 -5.92 1.68
N SER A 251 -15.92 -5.65 2.96
CA SER A 251 -16.58 -6.28 4.10
C SER A 251 -17.18 -5.19 5.00
N PRO A 252 -18.45 -5.28 5.39
CA PRO A 252 -19.12 -4.27 6.20
C PRO A 252 -18.41 -4.03 7.53
N MET A 253 -17.98 -2.78 7.76
CA MET A 253 -17.16 -2.42 8.92
C MET A 253 -17.28 -0.93 9.27
N TYR A 254 -16.90 -0.60 10.51
CA TYR A 254 -16.86 0.76 11.05
C TYR A 254 -18.21 1.49 10.95
N LYS A 255 -18.34 2.50 10.08
CA LYS A 255 -19.58 3.28 9.91
C LYS A 255 -20.44 2.76 8.75
N MET A 256 -19.91 1.84 7.96
CA MET A 256 -20.52 1.35 6.73
C MET A 256 -20.93 -0.12 6.89
N THR A 257 -21.75 -0.39 7.90
CA THR A 257 -22.25 -1.75 8.22
C THR A 257 -23.56 -2.11 7.52
N HIS A 258 -24.19 -1.15 6.84
CA HIS A 258 -25.49 -1.28 6.20
C HIS A 258 -25.44 -1.75 4.74
N LEU A 259 -24.26 -1.68 4.10
CA LEU A 259 -24.03 -2.18 2.74
C LEU A 259 -23.64 -3.67 2.77
N PRO A 260 -23.90 -4.44 1.71
CA PRO A 260 -23.48 -5.84 1.64
C PRO A 260 -21.97 -5.97 1.37
N SER A 261 -21.38 -7.12 1.71
CA SER A 261 -20.05 -7.50 1.21
C SER A 261 -20.07 -7.58 -0.32
N THR A 262 -18.93 -7.28 -0.96
CA THR A 262 -18.83 -7.36 -2.42
C THR A 262 -18.93 -8.81 -2.89
N PRO A 263 -19.91 -9.17 -3.75
CA PRO A 263 -20.00 -10.52 -4.27
C PRO A 263 -18.91 -10.76 -5.32
N ALA A 264 -18.51 -12.03 -5.49
CA ALA A 264 -17.51 -12.43 -6.47
C ALA A 264 -17.84 -11.95 -7.89
N SER A 265 -19.11 -12.07 -8.29
CA SER A 265 -19.57 -11.63 -9.61
C SER A 265 -19.36 -10.13 -9.86
N THR A 266 -19.37 -9.28 -8.82
CA THR A 266 -19.02 -7.86 -8.97
C THR A 266 -17.54 -7.70 -9.26
N LEU A 267 -16.66 -8.36 -8.51
CA LEU A 267 -15.21 -8.30 -8.79
C LEU A 267 -14.88 -8.84 -10.18
N GLU A 268 -15.50 -9.95 -10.60
CA GLU A 268 -15.31 -10.53 -11.93
C GLU A 268 -15.62 -9.53 -13.06
N ARG A 269 -16.67 -8.70 -12.92
CA ARG A 269 -16.98 -7.63 -13.88
C ARG A 269 -15.86 -6.60 -13.95
N HIS A 270 -15.38 -6.10 -12.80
CA HIS A 270 -14.28 -5.14 -12.76
C HIS A 270 -12.96 -5.70 -13.28
N ILE A 271 -12.65 -6.97 -12.97
CA ILE A 271 -11.49 -7.68 -13.51
C ILE A 271 -11.57 -7.76 -15.03
N LYS A 272 -12.74 -8.11 -15.57
CA LYS A 272 -12.96 -8.15 -17.02
C LYS A 272 -12.71 -6.78 -17.65
N ILE A 273 -13.25 -5.69 -17.08
CA ILE A 273 -13.04 -4.33 -17.59
C ILE A 273 -11.55 -3.97 -17.63
N ALA A 274 -10.81 -4.25 -16.56
CA ALA A 274 -9.38 -3.97 -16.52
C ALA A 274 -8.58 -4.77 -17.56
N LYS A 275 -8.94 -6.03 -17.78
CA LYS A 275 -8.32 -6.85 -18.84
C LYS A 275 -8.66 -6.36 -20.23
N ASP A 276 -9.91 -5.97 -20.47
CA ASP A 276 -10.35 -5.40 -21.74
C ASP A 276 -9.63 -4.05 -22.04
N ALA A 277 -9.20 -3.33 -20.99
CA ALA A 277 -8.37 -2.13 -21.11
C ALA A 277 -6.89 -2.42 -21.40
N GLY A 278 -6.46 -3.68 -21.41
CA GLY A 278 -5.10 -4.09 -21.77
C GLY A 278 -4.21 -4.55 -20.61
N LEU A 279 -4.70 -4.51 -19.37
CA LEU A 279 -3.93 -5.00 -18.21
C LEU A 279 -3.84 -6.53 -18.20
N VAL A 280 -2.62 -7.04 -18.04
CA VAL A 280 -2.32 -8.49 -18.11
C VAL A 280 -2.56 -9.16 -16.75
N PHE A 281 -2.03 -8.56 -15.69
CA PHE A 281 -2.04 -9.12 -14.34
C PHE A 281 -3.12 -8.45 -13.49
N VAL A 282 -4.31 -9.04 -13.53
CA VAL A 282 -5.48 -8.56 -12.79
C VAL A 282 -5.96 -9.62 -11.82
N TYR A 283 -6.03 -9.28 -10.54
CA TYR A 283 -6.26 -10.21 -9.44
C TYR A 283 -7.56 -9.92 -8.68
N SER A 284 -8.14 -10.96 -8.09
CA SER A 284 -9.16 -10.83 -7.05
C SER A 284 -8.50 -10.91 -5.67
N GLY A 285 -8.97 -10.08 -4.73
CA GLY A 285 -8.57 -10.12 -3.33
C GLY A 285 -9.78 -10.20 -2.40
N ASN A 286 -9.55 -10.72 -1.20
CA ASN A 286 -10.58 -10.96 -0.18
C ASN A 286 -11.71 -11.93 -0.60
N ILE A 287 -11.46 -12.81 -1.58
CA ILE A 287 -12.38 -13.90 -1.95
C ILE A 287 -11.57 -15.22 -1.95
N PRO A 288 -11.40 -15.86 -0.78
CA PRO A 288 -10.52 -17.01 -0.65
C PRO A 288 -10.84 -18.12 -1.65
N GLY A 289 -9.83 -18.56 -2.40
CA GLY A 289 -9.94 -19.67 -3.34
C GLY A 289 -10.44 -19.28 -4.73
N HIS A 290 -10.59 -17.99 -5.02
CA HIS A 290 -10.98 -17.52 -6.35
C HIS A 290 -9.85 -17.73 -7.37
N ASP A 291 -10.20 -18.12 -8.60
CA ASP A 291 -9.23 -18.39 -9.66
C ASP A 291 -8.28 -17.21 -9.98
N TYR A 292 -8.77 -15.97 -9.84
CA TYR A 292 -7.99 -14.74 -10.04
C TYR A 292 -7.05 -14.40 -8.89
N GLU A 293 -6.82 -15.28 -7.91
CA GLU A 293 -5.75 -15.12 -6.91
C GLU A 293 -4.39 -15.65 -7.42
N ASN A 294 -4.39 -16.41 -8.52
CA ASN A 294 -3.21 -17.10 -9.03
C ASN A 294 -2.52 -16.33 -10.17
N THR A 295 -1.20 -16.46 -10.27
CA THR A 295 -0.44 -15.88 -11.39
C THR A 295 -0.28 -16.91 -12.49
N PHE A 296 -0.86 -16.64 -13.65
CA PHE A 296 -0.72 -17.45 -14.87
C PHE A 296 0.21 -16.75 -15.87
N CYS A 297 1.02 -17.53 -16.58
CA CYS A 297 1.86 -17.01 -17.66
C CYS A 297 0.98 -16.64 -18.86
N PRO A 298 0.99 -15.37 -19.32
CA PRO A 298 0.15 -14.93 -20.44
C PRO A 298 0.58 -15.56 -21.77
N SER A 299 1.84 -15.99 -21.89
CA SER A 299 2.37 -16.61 -23.11
C SER A 299 1.98 -18.09 -23.26
N CYS A 300 1.94 -18.88 -22.18
CA CYS A 300 1.77 -20.34 -22.28
C CYS A 300 0.71 -20.94 -21.35
N GLY A 301 0.01 -20.11 -20.58
CA GLY A 301 -1.07 -20.52 -19.66
C GLY A 301 -0.60 -21.26 -18.40
N TYR A 302 0.72 -21.42 -18.19
CA TYR A 302 1.23 -22.13 -17.02
C TYR A 302 0.92 -21.36 -15.72
N LYS A 303 0.36 -22.04 -14.71
CA LYS A 303 0.12 -21.49 -13.38
C LYS A 303 1.46 -21.34 -12.63
N ALA A 304 2.06 -20.17 -12.71
CA ALA A 304 3.40 -19.88 -12.20
C ALA A 304 3.40 -19.76 -10.67
N VAL A 305 2.39 -19.10 -10.10
CA VAL A 305 2.22 -19.00 -8.63
C VAL A 305 0.80 -19.38 -8.26
N GLU A 306 0.67 -20.30 -7.31
CA GLU A 306 -0.60 -20.75 -6.76
C GLU A 306 -0.81 -20.17 -5.36
N ARG A 307 -1.98 -19.58 -5.13
CA ARG A 307 -2.37 -18.93 -3.88
C ARG A 307 -3.72 -19.43 -3.40
N TRP A 308 -3.97 -19.20 -2.12
CA TRP A 308 -5.29 -19.28 -1.51
C TRP A 308 -5.41 -18.10 -0.55
N SER A 309 -6.17 -17.08 -0.97
CA SER A 309 -6.17 -15.77 -0.32
C SER A 309 -4.74 -15.23 -0.21
N VAL A 310 -4.35 -14.78 0.97
CA VAL A 310 -3.02 -14.22 1.26
C VAL A 310 -1.94 -15.28 1.49
N TYR A 311 -2.23 -16.56 1.32
CA TYR A 311 -1.26 -17.64 1.53
C TYR A 311 -0.80 -18.20 0.20
N MET A 312 0.52 -18.23 0.02
CA MET A 312 1.13 -18.87 -1.13
C MET A 312 1.15 -20.39 -0.93
N LYS A 313 0.48 -21.13 -1.83
CA LYS A 313 0.51 -22.59 -1.84
C LYS A 313 1.77 -23.11 -2.54
N LYS A 314 2.10 -22.53 -3.69
CA LYS A 314 3.23 -22.97 -4.51
C LYS A 314 3.83 -21.82 -5.32
N ASN A 315 5.14 -21.65 -5.23
CA ASN A 315 5.91 -20.80 -6.13
C ASN A 315 6.68 -21.66 -7.13
N ASN A 316 6.29 -21.62 -8.41
CA ASN A 316 6.99 -22.35 -9.49
C ASN A 316 7.87 -21.41 -10.34
N LEU A 317 8.06 -20.15 -9.95
CA LEU A 317 8.88 -19.21 -10.70
C LEU A 317 10.33 -19.71 -10.79
N ARG A 318 11.02 -19.33 -11.87
CA ARG A 318 12.48 -19.46 -11.95
C ARG A 318 13.13 -18.54 -10.91
N GLU A 319 14.42 -18.75 -10.65
CA GLU A 319 15.20 -17.90 -9.71
C GLU A 319 15.19 -16.41 -10.12
N ASP A 320 15.08 -16.13 -11.41
CA ASP A 320 14.98 -14.78 -11.99
C ASP A 320 13.53 -14.26 -12.11
N GLY A 321 12.54 -14.96 -11.51
CA GLY A 321 11.14 -14.56 -11.55
C GLY A 321 10.40 -14.87 -12.87
N HIS A 322 11.04 -15.49 -13.86
CA HIS A 322 10.40 -15.80 -15.14
C HIS A 322 9.55 -17.07 -15.08
N CYS A 323 8.69 -17.25 -16.09
CA CYS A 323 7.90 -18.45 -16.24
C CYS A 323 8.80 -19.70 -16.34
N PRO A 324 8.58 -20.76 -15.52
CA PRO A 324 9.40 -21.97 -15.57
C PRO A 324 9.30 -22.70 -16.91
N LYS A 325 8.13 -22.68 -17.55
CA LYS A 325 7.83 -23.46 -18.74
C LYS A 325 8.39 -22.84 -20.03
N CYS A 326 8.17 -21.55 -20.25
CA CYS A 326 8.55 -20.88 -21.51
C CYS A 326 9.56 -19.74 -21.35
N GLY A 327 9.94 -19.38 -20.11
CA GLY A 327 10.88 -18.28 -19.86
C GLY A 327 10.33 -16.89 -20.14
N HIS A 328 9.01 -16.72 -20.33
CA HIS A 328 8.40 -15.40 -20.46
C HIS A 328 8.56 -14.60 -19.16
N ASP A 329 8.87 -13.30 -19.29
CA ASP A 329 8.93 -12.36 -18.17
C ASP A 329 7.53 -12.15 -17.60
N LEU A 330 7.39 -12.36 -16.29
CA LEU A 330 6.12 -12.23 -15.57
C LEU A 330 6.06 -10.92 -14.76
N ASN A 331 6.98 -9.98 -15.00
CA ASN A 331 7.12 -8.74 -14.26
C ASN A 331 7.32 -8.96 -12.75
N ILE A 332 8.10 -9.98 -12.39
CA ILE A 332 8.39 -10.29 -10.99
C ILE A 332 9.60 -9.50 -10.51
N ALA A 333 9.39 -8.65 -9.51
CA ALA A 333 10.43 -7.91 -8.82
C ALA A 333 10.84 -8.58 -7.50
N GLY A 334 11.98 -8.17 -6.95
CA GLY A 334 12.45 -8.69 -5.66
C GLY A 334 12.80 -10.19 -5.69
N ALA A 335 13.20 -10.71 -6.86
CA ALA A 335 13.48 -12.13 -7.09
C ALA A 335 14.41 -12.76 -6.03
N LYS A 336 15.44 -12.02 -5.59
CA LYS A 336 16.40 -12.43 -4.56
C LYS A 336 15.80 -12.69 -3.17
N TRP A 337 14.59 -12.20 -2.91
CA TRP A 337 13.90 -12.37 -1.63
C TRP A 337 12.72 -13.36 -1.71
N MET A 338 12.42 -13.91 -2.89
CA MET A 338 11.29 -14.83 -3.08
C MET A 338 11.41 -16.08 -2.20
N GLY A 339 10.28 -16.54 -1.68
CA GLY A 339 10.17 -17.89 -1.13
C GLY A 339 9.95 -18.89 -2.26
N GLN A 340 10.80 -19.90 -2.41
CA GLN A 340 10.62 -20.97 -3.40
C GLN A 340 9.90 -22.20 -2.82
N GLY A 341 9.19 -22.93 -3.69
CA GLY A 341 8.59 -24.22 -3.35
C GLY A 341 7.17 -24.15 -2.78
N THR A 342 6.77 -25.19 -2.04
CA THR A 342 5.46 -25.24 -1.37
C THR A 342 5.49 -24.40 -0.10
N GLY A 343 4.59 -23.42 0.00
CA GLY A 343 4.47 -22.61 1.21
C GLY A 343 4.03 -23.47 2.39
N LEU A 344 4.67 -23.27 3.54
CA LEU A 344 4.19 -23.82 4.80
C LEU A 344 2.84 -23.16 5.12
N LEU A 345 1.73 -23.85 4.83
CA LEU A 345 0.43 -23.56 5.43
C LEU A 345 0.57 -23.83 6.93
N ARG A 346 1.12 -22.88 7.69
CA ARG A 346 0.98 -22.87 9.15
C ARG A 346 -0.38 -22.25 9.43
N PHE A 347 -1.38 -23.12 9.61
CA PHE A 347 -2.72 -22.76 10.07
C PHE A 347 -2.68 -22.19 11.49
#